data_AF-C8PIS4-F1
#
_entry.id   AF-C8PIS4-F1
#
_cell.length_a   1.000
_cell.length_b   1.000
_cell.length_c   1.000
_cell.angle_alpha   90.00
_cell.angle_beta   90.00
_cell.angle_gamma   90.00
#
_symmetry.space_group_name_H-M   'P 1'
#
loop_
_entity.id
_entity.type
_entity.pdbx_description
1 polymer ?
#
loop_
_entity_poly.entity_id
_entity_poly.type
_entity_poly.pdbx_seq_one_letter_code
_entity_poly.pdbx_strand_id
1 'polypeptide(L)'
;MEILHKIKKSKLNIILIFLVLLIVLLSIVYFKDDSRYITEREFSELVRKDQIKRAHIEDGNLNFTYDGKRYKILTDIVNLKELSNHALITKEEDSGSGGISATLVIFTFAFFLFVYYFETVLARRRRMDGAARQSASAGGDLGDLSPSVSDVRFSDVAGISEVKDELIEIVDFLKNPAKYRNFGIKLPKGILMIGEPGVGKTLIAKAVAGEADVPFFYQSGASFAEVFVGVGARRVRELFAKAKSCAPAIFLSTRSTQSAASAVSDATMSEKRR
;
A
#
# COMPACT_ATOMS: atom_id res chain seq x y z
N MET A 1 9.83 -2.84 -19.21
CA MET A 1 11.08 -2.84 -18.39
C MET A 1 11.33 -1.56 -17.60
N GLU A 2 10.66 -0.43 -17.88
CA GLU A 2 10.98 0.87 -17.24
C GLU A 2 10.63 0.97 -15.74
N ILE A 3 9.59 0.28 -15.27
CA ILE A 3 9.13 0.37 -13.87
C ILE A 3 10.15 -0.25 -12.90
N LEU A 4 10.79 -1.36 -13.29
CA LEU A 4 11.83 -2.03 -12.51
C LEU A 4 13.08 -1.16 -12.33
N HIS A 5 13.43 -0.38 -13.37
CA HIS A 5 14.59 0.52 -13.32
C HIS A 5 14.35 1.69 -12.35
N LYS A 6 13.12 2.25 -12.35
CA LYS A 6 12.75 3.37 -11.47
C LYS A 6 12.77 2.98 -9.97
N ILE A 7 12.36 1.75 -9.65
CA ILE A 7 12.35 1.24 -8.27
C ILE A 7 13.78 1.02 -7.74
N LYS A 8 14.68 0.45 -8.57
CA LYS A 8 16.09 0.24 -8.21
C LYS A 8 16.80 1.57 -7.94
N LYS A 9 16.48 2.61 -8.71
CA LYS A 9 17.04 3.95 -8.56
C LYS A 9 16.62 4.63 -7.24
N SER A 10 15.38 4.44 -6.78
CA SER A 10 14.93 5.03 -5.50
C SER A 10 15.57 4.40 -4.26
N LYS A 11 15.76 3.07 -4.27
CA LYS A 11 16.48 2.36 -3.20
C LYS A 11 17.94 2.80 -3.13
N LEU A 12 18.57 2.99 -4.29
CA LEU A 12 19.96 3.45 -4.38
C LEU A 12 20.15 4.86 -3.80
N ASN A 13 19.23 5.79 -4.09
CA ASN A 13 19.33 7.17 -3.59
C ASN A 13 19.19 7.26 -2.06
N ILE A 14 18.31 6.45 -1.46
CA ILE A 14 18.11 6.43 0.00
C ILE A 14 19.34 5.84 0.72
N ILE A 15 19.90 4.75 0.17
CA ILE A 15 21.14 4.15 0.68
C ILE A 15 22.30 5.16 0.58
N LEU A 16 22.38 5.92 -0.51
CA LEU A 16 23.41 6.94 -0.72
C LEU A 16 23.32 8.07 0.31
N ILE A 17 22.12 8.59 0.59
CA ILE A 17 21.91 9.66 1.58
C ILE A 17 22.34 9.21 2.98
N PHE A 18 22.00 7.97 3.35
CA PHE A 18 22.37 7.43 4.66
C PHE A 18 23.86 7.12 4.76
N LEU A 19 24.50 6.66 3.68
CA LEU A 19 25.96 6.47 3.61
C LEU A 19 26.68 7.81 3.80
N VAL A 20 26.21 8.88 3.15
CA VAL A 20 26.76 10.23 3.32
C VAL A 20 26.57 10.71 4.76
N LEU A 21 25.40 10.49 5.37
CA LEU A 21 25.15 10.83 6.77
C LEU A 21 26.08 10.08 7.72
N LEU A 22 26.31 8.79 7.47
CA LEU A 22 27.21 7.96 8.28
C LEU A 22 28.66 8.46 8.17
N ILE A 23 29.11 8.81 6.97
CA ILE A 23 30.46 9.39 6.76
C ILE A 23 30.60 10.73 7.49
N VAL A 24 29.58 11.59 7.42
CA VAL A 24 29.58 12.88 8.16
C VAL A 24 29.64 12.64 9.67
N LEU A 25 28.88 11.69 10.19
CA LEU A 25 28.89 11.34 11.60
C LEU A 25 30.24 10.76 12.05
N LEU A 26 30.83 9.85 11.25
CA LEU A 26 32.17 9.30 11.48
C LEU A 26 33.23 10.39 11.44
N SER A 27 33.10 11.35 10.52
CA SER A 27 33.97 12.52 10.44
C SER A 27 33.89 13.36 11.72
N ILE A 28 32.69 13.58 12.28
CA ILE A 28 32.52 14.31 13.54
C ILE A 28 33.20 13.58 14.71
N VAL A 29 33.12 12.24 14.75
CA VAL A 29 33.81 11.44 15.76
C VAL A 29 35.34 11.53 15.60
N TYR A 30 35.83 11.48 14.36
CA TYR A 30 37.27 11.53 14.08
C TYR A 30 37.87 12.93 14.34
N PHE A 31 37.11 14.00 14.12
CA PHE A 31 37.54 15.38 14.37
C PHE A 31 37.44 15.81 15.84
N LYS A 32 37.08 14.93 16.79
CA LYS A 32 36.89 15.32 18.20
C LYS A 32 38.20 15.50 19.01
N ASP A 33 39.36 15.23 18.40
CA ASP A 33 40.66 15.31 19.07
C ASP A 33 41.54 16.46 18.55
N ASP A 34 41.27 17.68 19.02
CA ASP A 34 42.03 18.90 18.72
C ASP A 34 43.35 19.04 19.52
N SER A 35 43.84 17.95 20.10
CA SER A 35 44.98 18.00 20.99
C SER A 35 46.30 18.20 20.23
N ARG A 36 47.13 19.14 20.67
CA ARG A 36 48.42 19.43 20.04
C ARG A 36 49.56 18.76 20.80
N TYR A 37 50.46 18.10 20.07
CA TYR A 37 51.70 17.60 20.62
C TYR A 37 52.66 18.76 20.90
N ILE A 38 53.32 18.73 22.06
CA ILE A 38 54.35 19.71 22.43
C ILE A 38 55.65 19.02 22.81
N THR A 39 56.75 19.75 22.72
CA THR A 39 58.09 19.22 23.01
C THR A 39 58.38 19.28 24.52
N GLU A 40 59.26 18.40 25.01
CA GLU A 40 59.73 18.38 26.42
C GLU A 40 60.16 19.77 26.92
N ARG A 41 60.92 20.52 26.10
CA ARG A 41 61.41 21.85 26.46
C ARG A 41 60.27 22.84 26.72
N GLU A 42 59.26 22.83 25.85
CA GLU A 42 58.08 23.70 25.98
C GLU A 42 57.23 23.29 27.19
N PHE A 43 57.12 21.98 27.45
CA PHE A 43 56.44 21.45 28.62
C PHE A 43 57.14 21.88 29.92
N SER A 44 58.45 21.69 30.02
CA SER A 44 59.23 22.08 31.20
C SER A 44 59.18 23.59 31.46
N GLU A 45 59.11 24.42 30.42
CA GLU A 45 58.89 25.87 30.58
C GLU A 45 57.50 26.20 31.16
N LEU A 46 56.46 25.49 30.73
CA LEU A 46 55.09 25.68 31.22
C LEU A 46 54.92 25.18 32.67
N VAL A 47 55.61 24.09 33.03
CA VAL A 47 55.67 23.59 34.41
C VAL A 47 56.39 24.59 35.32
N ARG A 48 57.56 25.11 34.91
CA ARG A 48 58.33 26.10 35.70
C ARG A 48 57.59 27.42 35.94
N LYS A 49 56.70 27.80 35.03
CA LYS A 49 55.84 28.98 35.15
C LYS A 49 54.58 28.73 36.00
N ASP A 50 54.41 27.53 36.55
CA ASP A 50 53.27 27.10 37.38
C ASP A 50 51.90 27.22 36.67
N GLN A 51 51.90 27.03 35.35
CA GLN A 51 50.74 27.30 34.50
C GLN A 51 49.83 26.08 34.28
N ILE A 52 50.25 24.89 34.73
CA ILE A 52 49.52 23.64 34.54
C ILE A 52 48.76 23.30 35.82
N LYS A 53 47.43 23.49 35.80
CA LYS A 53 46.58 23.29 36.98
C LYS A 53 46.09 21.85 37.16
N ARG A 54 45.96 21.11 36.07
CA ARG A 54 45.45 19.73 36.03
C ARG A 54 46.10 18.97 34.88
N ALA A 55 46.59 17.77 35.15
CA ALA A 55 47.13 16.86 34.15
C ALA A 55 46.57 15.46 34.36
N HIS A 56 46.15 14.84 33.26
CA HIS A 56 45.57 13.51 33.22
C HIS A 56 46.49 12.61 32.39
N ILE A 57 46.74 11.39 32.86
CA ILE A 57 47.53 10.40 32.11
C ILE A 57 46.55 9.44 31.45
N GLU A 58 46.59 9.33 30.12
CA GLU A 58 45.71 8.48 29.32
C GLU A 58 46.54 7.85 28.18
N ASP A 59 46.50 6.52 28.03
CA ASP A 59 47.16 5.78 26.95
C ASP A 59 48.66 6.13 26.69
N GLY A 60 49.46 6.27 27.75
CA GLY A 60 50.90 6.59 27.64
C GLY A 60 51.19 8.05 27.23
N ASN A 61 50.16 8.91 27.21
CA ASN A 61 50.28 10.34 27.00
C ASN A 61 49.80 11.11 28.23
N LEU A 62 50.49 12.18 28.57
CA LEU A 62 50.07 13.17 29.55
C LEU A 62 49.25 14.24 28.82
N ASN A 63 47.94 14.22 29.05
CA ASN A 63 46.96 15.17 28.56
C ASN A 63 46.79 16.30 29.57
N PHE A 64 47.03 17.55 29.16
CA PHE A 64 46.81 18.70 30.03
C PHE A 64 46.16 19.86 29.28
N THR A 65 45.47 20.73 30.00
CA THR A 65 44.79 21.91 29.43
C THR A 65 45.49 23.18 29.86
N TYR A 66 45.89 23.99 28.90
CA TYR A 66 46.52 25.28 29.11
C TYR A 66 45.89 26.31 28.15
N ASP A 67 45.51 27.48 28.68
CA ASP A 67 44.92 28.57 27.90
C ASP A 67 43.71 28.15 27.02
N GLY A 68 42.86 27.27 27.58
CA GLY A 68 41.69 26.73 26.87
C GLY A 68 41.99 25.74 25.75
N LYS A 69 43.26 25.38 25.52
CA LYS A 69 43.71 24.40 24.52
C LYS A 69 44.21 23.12 25.18
N ARG A 70 43.97 21.99 24.53
CA ARG A 70 44.38 20.66 24.98
C ARG A 70 45.74 20.30 24.37
N TYR A 71 46.67 19.86 25.19
CA TYR A 71 48.01 19.46 24.77
C TYR A 71 48.30 18.03 25.22
N LYS A 72 49.09 17.31 24.41
CA LYS A 72 49.57 15.95 24.71
C LYS A 72 51.09 15.90 24.68
N ILE A 73 51.68 15.17 25.62
CA ILE A 73 53.10 14.85 25.61
C ILE A 73 53.29 13.39 26.05
N LEU A 74 54.25 12.68 25.44
CA LEU A 74 54.54 11.29 25.80
C LEU A 74 55.04 11.20 27.25
N THR A 75 54.47 10.29 28.03
CA THR A 75 54.86 10.11 29.44
C THR A 75 56.32 9.66 29.60
N ASP A 76 56.87 9.00 28.58
CA ASP A 76 58.23 8.44 28.60
C ASP A 76 59.33 9.51 28.53
N ILE A 77 58.99 10.71 28.05
CA ILE A 77 59.92 11.83 27.83
C ILE A 77 59.81 12.85 28.98
N VAL A 78 58.86 12.67 29.91
CA VAL A 78 58.54 13.66 30.95
C VAL A 78 58.95 13.18 32.34
N ASN A 79 59.61 14.07 33.09
CA ASN A 79 59.98 13.78 34.47
C ASN A 79 58.79 13.94 35.43
N LEU A 80 58.06 12.85 35.66
CA LEU A 80 56.84 12.79 36.48
C LEU A 80 57.03 13.30 37.93
N LYS A 81 58.26 13.25 38.47
CA LYS A 81 58.61 13.76 39.80
C LYS A 81 58.55 15.29 39.90
N GLU A 82 58.93 16.00 38.84
CA GLU A 82 58.91 17.47 38.79
C GLU A 82 57.47 17.99 38.64
N LEU A 83 56.64 17.26 37.90
CA LEU A 83 55.23 17.57 37.70
C LEU A 83 54.37 17.33 38.95
N SER A 84 54.66 16.29 39.73
CA SER A 84 53.90 15.95 40.95
C SER A 84 54.00 17.01 42.06
N ASN A 85 55.05 17.83 42.05
CA ASN A 85 55.24 18.90 43.03
C ASN A 85 54.43 20.16 42.69
N HIS A 86 54.02 20.33 41.44
CA HIS A 86 53.36 21.54 40.92
C HIS A 86 51.92 21.30 40.45
N ALA A 87 51.54 20.06 40.13
CA ALA A 87 50.22 19.75 39.59
C ALA A 87 49.61 18.48 40.22
N LEU A 88 48.28 18.49 40.35
CA LEU A 88 47.51 17.31 40.72
C LEU A 88 47.47 16.36 39.50
N ILE A 89 48.13 15.22 39.64
CA ILE A 89 48.11 14.14 38.65
C ILE A 89 47.00 13.16 39.04
N THR A 90 46.04 12.96 38.16
CA THR A 90 45.04 11.91 38.28
C THR A 90 45.30 10.88 37.19
N LYS A 91 45.60 9.64 37.58
CA LYS A 91 45.75 8.51 36.66
C LYS A 91 44.39 7.85 36.52
N GLU A 92 43.70 8.11 35.42
CA GLU A 92 42.56 7.28 35.00
C GLU A 92 43.13 6.16 34.13
N GLU A 93 42.98 4.92 34.61
CA GLU A 93 43.30 3.72 33.86
C GLU A 93 42.13 3.43 32.92
N ASP A 94 41.95 4.31 31.93
CA ASP A 94 40.95 4.11 30.90
C ASP A 94 41.54 3.33 29.74
N SER A 95 40.84 2.26 29.38
CA SER A 95 41.20 1.33 28.34
C SER A 95 41.01 2.01 26.98
N GLY A 96 42.08 2.62 26.48
CA GLY A 96 42.17 3.18 25.14
C GLY A 96 41.58 2.25 24.11
N SER A 97 40.68 2.80 23.28
CA SER A 97 39.82 2.15 22.27
C SER A 97 38.39 1.81 22.69
N GLY A 98 38.04 1.78 23.98
CA GLY A 98 36.68 1.47 24.44
C GLY A 98 35.61 2.42 23.89
N GLY A 99 35.89 3.72 23.85
CA GLY A 99 34.92 4.73 23.39
C GLY A 99 34.62 4.64 21.89
N ILE A 100 35.64 4.56 21.04
CA ILE A 100 35.46 4.51 19.58
C ILE A 100 34.93 3.14 19.15
N SER A 101 35.44 2.05 19.73
CA SER A 101 34.95 0.69 19.42
C SER A 101 33.51 0.49 19.89
N ALA A 102 33.15 0.91 21.10
CA ALA A 102 31.77 0.81 21.60
C ALA A 102 30.80 1.67 20.79
N THR A 103 31.22 2.88 20.42
CA THR A 103 30.41 3.79 19.60
C THR A 103 30.15 3.17 18.22
N LEU A 104 31.17 2.60 17.57
CA LEU A 104 31.00 1.90 16.28
C LEU A 104 30.08 0.67 16.41
N VAL A 105 30.20 -0.11 17.49
CA VAL A 105 29.34 -1.29 17.73
C VAL A 105 27.87 -0.87 17.91
N ILE A 106 27.60 0.19 18.67
CA ILE A 106 26.23 0.72 18.85
C ILE A 106 25.65 1.22 17.51
N PHE A 107 26.44 1.92 16.71
CA PHE A 107 25.99 2.42 15.40
C PHE A 107 25.77 1.30 14.39
N THR A 108 26.59 0.24 14.38
CA THR A 108 26.35 -0.91 13.51
C THR A 108 25.06 -1.64 13.90
N PHE A 109 24.82 -1.83 15.20
CA PHE A 109 23.59 -2.46 15.68
C PHE A 109 22.34 -1.62 15.35
N ALA A 110 22.41 -0.30 15.54
CA ALA A 110 21.33 0.62 15.18
C ALA A 110 21.03 0.60 13.66
N PHE A 111 22.06 0.48 12.82
CA PHE A 111 21.89 0.35 11.37
C PHE A 111 21.14 -0.93 10.98
N PHE A 112 21.50 -2.07 11.57
CA PHE A 112 20.80 -3.34 11.30
C PHE A 112 19.35 -3.32 11.77
N LEU A 113 19.05 -2.73 12.95
CA LEU A 113 17.68 -2.54 13.42
C LEU A 113 16.88 -1.62 12.50
N PHE A 114 17.49 -0.54 11.99
CA PHE A 114 16.85 0.36 11.04
C PHE A 114 16.53 -0.35 9.72
N VAL A 115 17.47 -1.13 9.16
CA VAL A 115 17.24 -1.91 7.94
C VAL A 115 16.13 -2.95 8.15
N TYR A 116 16.11 -3.63 9.29
CA TYR A 116 15.06 -4.58 9.64
C TYR A 116 13.68 -3.90 9.78
N TYR A 117 13.61 -2.79 10.51
CA TYR A 117 12.39 -1.99 10.65
C TYR A 117 11.92 -1.45 9.30
N PHE A 118 12.85 -1.01 8.45
CA PHE A 118 12.53 -0.43 7.15
C PHE A 118 12.09 -1.48 6.13
N GLU A 119 12.73 -2.66 6.07
CA GLU A 119 12.25 -3.77 5.24
C GLU A 119 10.87 -4.24 5.71
N THR A 120 10.61 -4.31 7.03
CA THR A 120 9.29 -4.71 7.54
C THR A 120 8.21 -3.65 7.30
N VAL A 121 8.51 -2.36 7.45
CA VAL A 121 7.56 -1.25 7.19
C VAL A 121 7.33 -1.01 5.71
N LEU A 122 8.37 -1.06 4.87
CA LEU A 122 8.20 -1.01 3.42
C LEU A 122 7.49 -2.25 2.88
N ALA A 123 7.72 -3.43 3.44
CA ALA A 123 6.95 -4.62 3.08
C ALA A 123 5.47 -4.46 3.46
N ARG A 124 5.16 -3.84 4.61
CA ARG A 124 3.78 -3.49 4.99
C ARG A 124 3.18 -2.42 4.07
N ARG A 125 3.92 -1.37 3.70
CA ARG A 125 3.46 -0.37 2.72
C ARG A 125 3.25 -0.99 1.33
N ARG A 126 4.09 -1.93 0.89
CA ARG A 126 3.87 -2.71 -0.34
C ARG A 126 2.61 -3.57 -0.29
N ARG A 127 2.18 -4.06 0.88
CA ARG A 127 0.89 -4.73 1.04
C ARG A 127 -0.27 -3.74 0.91
N MET A 128 -0.14 -2.52 1.41
CA MET A 128 -1.17 -1.47 1.28
C MET A 128 -1.24 -0.88 -0.13
N ASP A 129 -0.10 -0.59 -0.76
CA ASP A 129 -0.02 -0.09 -2.14
C ASP A 129 -0.29 -1.20 -3.17
N GLY A 130 0.03 -2.46 -2.84
CA GLY A 130 -0.32 -3.65 -3.61
C GLY A 130 -1.80 -4.01 -3.51
N ALA A 131 -2.43 -3.85 -2.35
CA ALA A 131 -3.89 -3.98 -2.17
C ALA A 131 -4.65 -2.80 -2.83
N ALA A 132 -4.11 -1.59 -2.77
CA ALA A 132 -4.66 -0.42 -3.45
C ALA A 132 -4.50 -0.49 -4.98
N ARG A 133 -3.38 -1.02 -5.48
CA ARG A 133 -3.15 -1.24 -6.92
C ARG A 133 -3.90 -2.47 -7.45
N GLN A 134 -4.08 -3.53 -6.68
CA GLN A 134 -5.02 -4.61 -7.06
C GLN A 134 -6.46 -4.09 -7.19
N SER A 135 -6.87 -3.08 -6.41
CA SER A 135 -8.19 -2.45 -6.57
C SER A 135 -8.27 -1.47 -7.76
N ALA A 136 -7.15 -0.96 -8.28
CA ALA A 136 -7.13 0.03 -9.37
C ALA A 136 -6.76 -0.55 -10.75
N SER A 137 -6.00 -1.65 -10.80
CA SER A 137 -5.62 -2.35 -12.04
C SER A 137 -6.32 -3.70 -12.23
N ALA A 138 -7.15 -4.14 -11.28
CA ALA A 138 -8.24 -5.04 -11.62
C ALA A 138 -9.28 -4.22 -12.38
N GLY A 139 -9.09 -4.11 -13.71
CA GLY A 139 -10.25 -4.16 -14.60
C GLY A 139 -11.05 -5.37 -14.14
N GLY A 140 -12.22 -5.08 -13.58
CA GLY A 140 -12.90 -5.98 -12.66
C GLY A 140 -13.00 -7.37 -13.23
N ASP A 141 -12.46 -8.34 -12.48
CA ASP A 141 -13.09 -9.65 -12.45
C ASP A 141 -14.44 -9.43 -11.75
N LEU A 142 -15.38 -8.83 -12.50
CA LEU A 142 -16.79 -8.92 -12.24
C LEU A 142 -17.05 -10.42 -12.31
N GLY A 143 -16.96 -11.10 -11.16
CA GLY A 143 -16.98 -12.55 -11.06
C GLY A 143 -17.97 -13.13 -12.06
N ASP A 144 -17.48 -14.07 -12.87
CA ASP A 144 -18.13 -14.69 -14.02
C ASP A 144 -19.49 -14.09 -14.43
N LEU A 145 -19.48 -12.88 -15.00
CA LEU A 145 -20.66 -12.34 -15.69
C LEU A 145 -20.85 -13.03 -17.05
N SER A 146 -20.63 -14.33 -17.13
CA SER A 146 -20.88 -15.10 -18.34
C SER A 146 -22.39 -15.22 -18.55
N PRO A 147 -22.86 -15.06 -19.80
CA PRO A 147 -24.22 -15.45 -20.12
C PRO A 147 -24.37 -16.95 -19.88
N SER A 148 -25.40 -17.34 -19.12
CA SER A 148 -25.81 -18.73 -19.02
C SER A 148 -26.90 -19.03 -20.04
N VAL A 149 -26.86 -20.21 -20.67
CA VAL A 149 -27.97 -20.72 -21.47
C VAL A 149 -28.85 -21.54 -20.54
N SER A 150 -30.16 -21.31 -20.58
CA SER A 150 -31.13 -22.01 -19.73
C SER A 150 -31.80 -23.12 -20.52
N ASP A 151 -31.71 -24.36 -20.03
CA ASP A 151 -32.40 -25.52 -20.64
C ASP A 151 -33.85 -25.69 -20.15
N VAL A 152 -34.31 -24.82 -19.24
CA VAL A 152 -35.66 -24.87 -18.66
C VAL A 152 -36.68 -24.36 -19.66
N ARG A 153 -37.82 -25.05 -19.80
CA ARG A 153 -38.95 -24.68 -20.68
C ARG A 153 -40.23 -24.43 -19.89
N PHE A 154 -41.28 -23.92 -20.55
CA PHE A 154 -42.58 -23.74 -19.90
C PHE A 154 -43.23 -25.05 -19.46
N SER A 155 -42.85 -26.19 -20.05
CA SER A 155 -43.26 -27.52 -19.59
C SER A 155 -42.78 -27.86 -18.18
N ASP A 156 -41.66 -27.27 -17.76
CA ASP A 156 -41.00 -27.61 -16.50
C ASP A 156 -41.50 -26.75 -15.33
N VAL A 157 -42.43 -25.82 -15.61
CA VAL A 157 -42.98 -24.90 -14.63
C VAL A 157 -44.48 -25.15 -14.45
N ALA A 158 -44.86 -25.62 -13.25
CA ALA A 158 -46.25 -25.82 -12.89
C ALA A 158 -46.91 -24.51 -12.42
N GLY A 159 -48.23 -24.38 -12.63
CA GLY A 159 -49.04 -23.29 -12.05
C GLY A 159 -48.92 -21.92 -12.75
N ILE A 160 -48.46 -21.88 -14.00
CA ILE A 160 -48.28 -20.62 -14.76
C ILE A 160 -49.43 -20.28 -15.71
N SER A 161 -50.54 -21.01 -15.70
CA SER A 161 -51.62 -20.88 -16.69
C SER A 161 -52.19 -19.46 -16.81
N GLU A 162 -52.27 -18.73 -15.70
CA GLU A 162 -52.83 -17.36 -15.67
C GLU A 162 -51.93 -16.33 -16.35
N VAL A 163 -50.60 -16.51 -16.28
CA VAL A 163 -49.60 -15.58 -16.83
C VAL A 163 -48.97 -16.09 -18.12
N LYS A 164 -49.33 -17.30 -18.56
CA LYS A 164 -48.67 -17.98 -19.68
C LYS A 164 -48.81 -17.18 -20.99
N ASP A 165 -49.98 -16.63 -21.26
CA ASP A 165 -50.23 -15.87 -22.48
C ASP A 165 -49.39 -14.58 -22.52
N GLU A 166 -49.28 -13.87 -21.39
CA GLU A 166 -48.41 -12.70 -21.27
C GLU A 166 -46.93 -13.07 -21.48
N LEU A 167 -46.48 -14.18 -20.90
CA LEU A 167 -45.10 -14.64 -21.05
C LEU A 167 -44.79 -15.10 -22.49
N ILE A 168 -45.75 -15.71 -23.19
CA ILE A 168 -45.61 -16.10 -24.60
C ILE A 168 -45.43 -14.85 -25.48
N GLU A 169 -46.12 -13.76 -25.19
CA GLU A 169 -45.94 -12.49 -25.92
C GLU A 169 -44.50 -11.96 -25.76
N ILE A 170 -43.95 -12.04 -24.54
CA ILE A 170 -42.56 -11.66 -24.28
C ILE A 170 -41.59 -12.55 -25.05
N VAL A 171 -41.86 -13.85 -25.16
CA VAL A 171 -41.05 -14.79 -25.95
C VAL A 171 -41.12 -14.46 -27.44
N ASP A 172 -42.31 -14.21 -28.02
CA ASP A 172 -42.44 -13.82 -29.44
C ASP A 172 -41.69 -12.52 -29.71
N PHE A 173 -41.74 -11.58 -28.76
CA PHE A 173 -40.96 -10.35 -28.88
C PHE A 173 -39.45 -10.62 -28.94
N LEU A 174 -38.93 -11.41 -28.01
CA LEU A 174 -37.48 -11.68 -27.93
C LEU A 174 -36.97 -12.40 -29.18
N LYS A 175 -37.78 -13.27 -29.77
CA LYS A 175 -37.47 -13.96 -31.03
C LYS A 175 -37.56 -13.04 -32.25
N ASN A 176 -38.55 -12.15 -32.28
CA ASN A 176 -38.87 -11.33 -33.46
C ASN A 176 -38.85 -9.82 -33.18
N PRO A 177 -37.77 -9.22 -32.65
CA PRO A 177 -37.77 -7.83 -32.22
C PRO A 177 -37.97 -6.83 -33.36
N ALA A 178 -37.62 -7.20 -34.60
CA ALA A 178 -37.78 -6.35 -35.78
C ALA A 178 -39.26 -6.13 -36.16
N LYS A 179 -40.09 -7.17 -36.03
CA LYS A 179 -41.54 -7.13 -36.31
C LYS A 179 -42.19 -5.98 -35.53
N TYR A 180 -41.97 -5.94 -34.23
CA TYR A 180 -42.57 -4.95 -33.33
C TYR A 180 -42.00 -3.54 -33.51
N ARG A 181 -40.70 -3.40 -33.82
CA ARG A 181 -40.09 -2.10 -34.13
C ARG A 181 -40.72 -1.46 -35.37
N ASN A 182 -41.05 -2.25 -36.39
CA ASN A 182 -41.68 -1.75 -37.62
C ASN A 182 -43.09 -1.19 -37.38
N PHE A 183 -43.82 -1.74 -36.42
CA PHE A 183 -45.12 -1.22 -35.98
C PHE A 183 -45.02 -0.06 -34.98
N GLY A 184 -43.80 0.41 -34.66
CA GLY A 184 -43.58 1.48 -33.68
C GLY A 184 -43.89 1.08 -32.23
N ILE A 185 -44.06 -0.21 -31.96
CA ILE A 185 -44.36 -0.72 -30.62
C ILE A 185 -43.08 -0.68 -29.79
N LYS A 186 -43.14 0.01 -28.64
CA LYS A 186 -42.03 0.07 -27.67
C LYS A 186 -42.07 -1.16 -26.79
N LEU A 187 -40.92 -1.84 -26.70
CA LEU A 187 -40.74 -2.98 -25.82
C LEU A 187 -40.88 -2.59 -24.33
N PRO A 188 -41.57 -3.38 -23.48
CA PRO A 188 -41.49 -3.23 -22.04
C PRO A 188 -40.03 -3.40 -21.60
N LYS A 189 -39.51 -2.42 -20.87
CA LYS A 189 -38.09 -2.41 -20.48
C LYS A 189 -37.76 -3.41 -19.38
N GLY A 190 -38.77 -3.96 -18.70
CA GLY A 190 -38.61 -4.91 -17.62
C GLY A 190 -39.96 -5.42 -17.12
N ILE A 191 -39.90 -6.57 -16.45
CA ILE A 191 -41.07 -7.24 -15.86
C ILE A 191 -40.80 -7.35 -14.36
N LEU A 192 -41.77 -6.96 -13.54
CA LEU A 192 -41.70 -7.09 -12.08
C LEU A 192 -42.58 -8.26 -11.65
N MET A 193 -41.98 -9.29 -11.07
CA MET A 193 -42.71 -10.43 -10.52
C MET A 193 -42.85 -10.30 -9.00
N ILE A 194 -44.08 -10.18 -8.51
CA ILE A 194 -44.39 -10.01 -7.07
C ILE A 194 -45.05 -11.27 -6.52
N GLY A 195 -44.72 -11.66 -5.30
CA GLY A 195 -45.34 -12.78 -4.58
C GLY A 195 -44.39 -13.43 -3.58
N GLU A 196 -44.91 -14.40 -2.83
CA GLU A 196 -44.21 -15.08 -1.75
C GLU A 196 -42.91 -15.78 -2.21
N PRO A 197 -41.92 -15.94 -1.33
CA PRO A 197 -40.73 -16.73 -1.65
C PRO A 197 -41.12 -18.18 -1.96
N GLY A 198 -40.53 -18.77 -3.00
CA GLY A 198 -40.76 -20.17 -3.37
C GLY A 198 -41.77 -20.41 -4.50
N VAL A 199 -42.50 -19.39 -4.97
CA VAL A 199 -43.49 -19.52 -6.07
C VAL A 199 -42.88 -19.62 -7.48
N GLY A 200 -41.60 -19.98 -7.59
CA GLY A 200 -40.97 -20.23 -8.89
C GLY A 200 -40.64 -19.01 -9.76
N LYS A 201 -40.61 -17.77 -9.24
CA LYS A 201 -40.28 -16.55 -10.01
C LYS A 201 -38.98 -16.66 -10.82
N THR A 202 -37.93 -17.16 -10.19
CA THR A 202 -36.63 -17.39 -10.85
C THR A 202 -36.72 -18.50 -11.90
N LEU A 203 -37.56 -19.52 -11.67
CA LEU A 203 -37.77 -20.63 -12.59
C LEU A 203 -38.55 -20.19 -13.83
N ILE A 204 -39.58 -19.35 -13.66
CA ILE A 204 -40.33 -18.72 -14.75
C ILE A 204 -39.41 -17.89 -15.64
N ALA A 205 -38.55 -17.04 -15.07
CA ALA A 205 -37.61 -16.25 -15.84
C ALA A 205 -36.61 -17.10 -16.64
N LYS A 206 -36.16 -18.22 -16.07
CA LYS A 206 -35.32 -19.21 -16.78
C LYS A 206 -36.08 -19.91 -17.90
N ALA A 207 -37.36 -20.23 -17.70
CA ALA A 207 -38.22 -20.82 -18.72
C ALA A 207 -38.44 -19.86 -19.90
N VAL A 208 -38.69 -18.57 -19.64
CA VAL A 208 -38.80 -17.55 -20.70
C VAL A 208 -37.50 -17.45 -21.50
N ALA A 209 -36.34 -17.49 -20.83
CA ALA A 209 -35.04 -17.45 -21.51
C ALA A 209 -34.80 -18.68 -22.40
N GLY A 210 -35.13 -19.87 -21.90
CA GLY A 210 -35.01 -21.12 -22.66
C GLY A 210 -36.00 -21.22 -23.82
N GLU A 211 -37.22 -20.74 -23.65
CA GLU A 211 -38.22 -20.68 -24.73
C GLU A 211 -37.84 -19.69 -25.82
N ALA A 212 -37.21 -18.57 -25.46
CA ALA A 212 -36.71 -17.57 -26.39
C ALA A 212 -35.33 -17.92 -27.01
N ASP A 213 -34.61 -18.89 -26.44
CA ASP A 213 -33.23 -19.26 -26.79
C ASP A 213 -32.27 -18.06 -26.75
N VAL A 214 -32.35 -17.29 -25.66
CA VAL A 214 -31.55 -16.07 -25.46
C VAL A 214 -30.63 -16.19 -24.24
N PRO A 215 -29.46 -15.53 -24.25
CA PRO A 215 -28.58 -15.43 -23.09
C PRO A 215 -29.31 -14.99 -21.81
N PHE A 216 -29.12 -15.73 -20.72
CA PHE A 216 -29.67 -15.43 -19.40
C PHE A 216 -28.58 -14.96 -18.44
N PHE A 217 -28.73 -13.73 -17.95
CA PHE A 217 -27.88 -13.13 -16.93
C PHE A 217 -28.61 -13.12 -15.58
N TYR A 218 -27.96 -13.65 -14.55
CA TYR A 218 -28.52 -13.68 -13.20
C TYR A 218 -27.58 -12.96 -12.23
N GLN A 219 -28.10 -11.96 -11.51
CA GLN A 219 -27.35 -11.31 -10.45
C GLN A 219 -28.21 -11.04 -9.22
N SER A 220 -27.78 -11.54 -8.06
CA SER A 220 -28.46 -11.26 -6.79
C SER A 220 -28.39 -9.77 -6.47
N GLY A 221 -29.53 -9.14 -6.18
CA GLY A 221 -29.59 -7.70 -5.87
C GLY A 221 -28.75 -7.28 -4.66
N ALA A 222 -28.45 -8.22 -3.74
CA ALA A 222 -27.57 -7.99 -2.60
C ALA A 222 -26.10 -7.81 -3.00
N SER A 223 -25.67 -8.36 -4.14
CA SER A 223 -24.28 -8.24 -4.61
C SER A 223 -23.90 -6.83 -5.08
N PHE A 224 -24.89 -5.94 -5.21
CA PHE A 224 -24.67 -4.53 -5.54
C PHE A 224 -24.55 -3.63 -4.30
N ALA A 225 -24.83 -4.16 -3.10
CA ALA A 225 -24.69 -3.42 -1.85
C ALA A 225 -23.25 -3.56 -1.35
N GLU A 226 -22.43 -2.54 -1.60
CA GLU A 226 -21.05 -2.49 -1.13
C GLU A 226 -20.83 -1.37 -0.10
N VAL A 227 -19.83 -1.56 0.75
CA VAL A 227 -19.41 -0.60 1.79
C VAL A 227 -18.88 0.71 1.16
N PHE A 228 -18.44 0.66 -0.10
CA PHE A 228 -17.86 1.80 -0.81
C PHE A 228 -18.88 2.44 -1.75
N VAL A 229 -19.13 3.74 -1.54
CA VAL A 229 -20.02 4.56 -2.37
C VAL A 229 -19.51 4.60 -3.81
N GLY A 230 -20.38 4.28 -4.77
CA GLY A 230 -20.09 4.41 -6.21
C GLY A 230 -19.60 3.13 -6.91
N VAL A 231 -19.10 2.13 -6.17
CA VAL A 231 -18.62 0.88 -6.78
C VAL A 231 -19.80 0.01 -7.26
N GLY A 232 -20.89 -0.05 -6.48
CA GLY A 232 -22.13 -0.71 -6.89
C GLY A 232 -22.74 -0.14 -8.18
N ALA A 233 -22.80 1.19 -8.31
CA ALA A 233 -23.35 1.85 -9.50
C ALA A 233 -22.50 1.65 -10.76
N ARG A 234 -21.19 1.47 -10.61
CA ARG A 234 -20.29 1.13 -11.72
C ARG A 234 -20.54 -0.30 -12.20
N ARG A 235 -20.67 -1.27 -11.29
CA ARG A 235 -20.98 -2.66 -11.65
C ARG A 235 -22.31 -2.83 -12.36
N VAL A 236 -23.35 -2.12 -11.91
CA VAL A 236 -24.65 -2.13 -12.61
C VAL A 236 -24.46 -1.66 -14.05
N ARG A 237 -23.75 -0.55 -14.28
CA ARG A 237 -23.49 -0.06 -15.64
C ARG A 237 -22.70 -1.04 -16.51
N GLU A 238 -21.63 -1.63 -15.97
CA GLU A 238 -20.81 -2.62 -16.69
C GLU A 238 -21.60 -3.89 -17.02
N LEU A 239 -22.45 -4.36 -16.10
CA LEU A 239 -23.33 -5.51 -16.31
C LEU A 239 -24.35 -5.26 -17.43
N PHE A 240 -25.02 -4.10 -17.39
CA PHE A 240 -25.98 -3.71 -18.43
C PHE A 240 -25.30 -3.50 -19.79
N ALA A 241 -24.09 -2.95 -19.81
CA ALA A 241 -23.31 -2.82 -21.05
C ALA A 241 -22.99 -4.21 -21.66
N LYS A 242 -22.61 -5.18 -20.82
CA LYS A 242 -22.35 -6.56 -21.27
C LYS A 242 -23.62 -7.24 -21.78
N ALA A 243 -24.74 -7.15 -21.05
CA ALA A 243 -26.02 -7.69 -21.50
C ALA A 243 -26.49 -7.07 -22.83
N LYS A 244 -26.28 -5.75 -23.03
CA LYS A 244 -26.61 -5.05 -24.29
C LYS A 244 -25.74 -5.53 -25.46
N SER A 245 -24.48 -5.90 -25.21
CA SER A 245 -23.60 -6.47 -26.24
C SER A 245 -24.02 -7.87 -26.69
N CYS A 246 -24.75 -8.60 -25.84
CA CYS A 246 -25.31 -9.92 -26.14
C CYS A 246 -26.80 -9.87 -26.50
N ALA A 247 -27.35 -8.70 -26.87
CA ALA A 247 -28.78 -8.55 -27.14
C ALA A 247 -29.22 -9.33 -28.39
N PRO A 248 -30.41 -9.97 -28.37
CA PRO A 248 -31.42 -10.00 -27.30
C PRO A 248 -30.99 -10.90 -26.12
N ALA A 249 -31.15 -10.42 -24.88
CA ALA A 249 -30.77 -11.14 -23.67
C ALA A 249 -31.72 -10.80 -22.50
N ILE A 250 -31.82 -11.71 -21.53
CA ILE A 250 -32.63 -11.53 -20.31
C ILE A 250 -31.72 -11.30 -19.12
N PHE A 251 -32.05 -10.31 -18.29
CA PHE A 251 -31.37 -10.04 -17.02
C PHE A 251 -32.36 -10.18 -15.86
N LEU A 252 -32.04 -11.02 -14.87
CA LEU A 252 -32.85 -11.22 -13.67
C LEU A 252 -32.11 -10.77 -12.40
N SER A 253 -32.83 -10.04 -11.54
CA SER A 253 -32.39 -9.74 -10.17
C SER A 253 -33.46 -10.14 -9.15
N THR A 254 -33.05 -10.87 -8.11
CA THR A 254 -33.96 -11.48 -7.10
C THR A 254 -34.29 -10.61 -5.91
N ARG A 255 -33.55 -9.51 -5.71
CA ARG A 255 -33.77 -8.61 -4.58
C ARG A 255 -33.90 -7.19 -5.10
N SER A 256 -35.14 -6.68 -5.16
CA SER A 256 -35.39 -5.27 -5.42
C SER A 256 -34.97 -4.46 -4.18
N THR A 257 -33.68 -4.20 -4.03
CA THR A 257 -33.27 -3.03 -3.25
C THR A 257 -33.66 -1.81 -4.10
N GLN A 258 -34.26 -0.78 -3.49
CA GLN A 258 -34.59 0.48 -4.20
C GLN A 258 -33.41 1.01 -5.03
N SER A 259 -32.18 0.75 -4.57
CA SER A 259 -30.92 1.05 -5.24
C SER A 259 -30.76 0.40 -6.63
N ALA A 260 -31.22 -0.84 -6.83
CA ALA A 260 -31.12 -1.50 -8.14
C ALA A 260 -32.13 -0.90 -9.14
N ALA A 261 -33.36 -0.64 -8.71
CA ALA A 261 -34.39 -0.02 -9.55
C ALA A 261 -34.04 1.44 -9.91
N SER A 262 -33.52 2.21 -8.95
CA SER A 262 -33.03 3.57 -9.21
C SER A 262 -31.80 3.58 -10.11
N ALA A 263 -30.85 2.65 -9.94
CA ALA A 263 -29.67 2.56 -10.79
C ALA A 263 -30.01 2.17 -12.24
N VAL A 264 -31.01 1.31 -12.46
CA VAL A 264 -31.51 0.97 -13.80
C VAL A 264 -32.26 2.14 -14.44
N SER A 265 -33.07 2.85 -13.66
CA SER A 265 -33.71 4.09 -14.10
C SER A 265 -32.66 5.14 -14.49
N ASP A 266 -31.66 5.39 -13.64
CA ASP A 266 -30.62 6.39 -13.86
C ASP A 266 -29.71 6.03 -15.05
N ALA A 267 -29.37 4.75 -15.21
CA ALA A 267 -28.60 4.26 -16.36
C ALA A 267 -29.37 4.50 -17.68
N THR A 268 -30.68 4.23 -17.69
CA THR A 268 -31.51 4.47 -18.88
C THR A 268 -31.87 5.94 -19.11
N MET A 269 -31.82 6.78 -18.08
CA MET A 269 -32.13 8.22 -18.14
C MET A 269 -30.91 9.07 -18.54
N SER A 270 -29.70 8.66 -18.16
CA SER A 270 -28.43 9.26 -18.59
C SER A 270 -28.22 9.19 -20.11
N GLU A 271 -28.65 8.10 -20.75
CA GLU A 271 -28.49 7.89 -22.20
C GLU A 271 -29.49 8.73 -23.02
N LYS A 272 -30.58 9.24 -22.41
CA LYS A 272 -31.54 10.14 -23.07
C LYS A 272 -31.07 11.60 -23.15
N ARG A 273 -29.94 11.93 -22.51
CA ARG A 273 -29.30 13.25 -22.53
C ARG A 273 -28.09 13.33 -23.47
N ARG A 274 -27.81 12.28 -24.25
CA ARG A 274 -26.79 12.28 -25.31
C ARG A 274 -27.43 12.03 -26.67
#